data_AF-A0A645HG13-F1
#
_entry.id   AF-A0A645HG13-F1
#
_cell.length_a   1.000
_cell.length_b   1.000
_cell.length_c   1.000
_cell.angle_alpha   90.00
_cell.angle_beta   90.00
_cell.angle_gamma   90.00
#
_symmetry.space_group_name_H-M   'P 1'
#
loop_
_entity.id
_entity.type
_entity.pdbx_description
1 polymer ?
#
loop_
_entity_poly.entity_id
_entity_poly.type
_entity_poly.pdbx_seq_one_letter_code
_entity_poly.pdbx_strand_id
1 'polypeptide(L)'
;MLFDEHDEPICIVDMDTVMPGFVLSDFGDFMRTAANNGAEDDPYLDKVSFNMEIFRSYTRGYFKEAKKFLTPIETELLPFGAKLLTYMQLVRFLTDYLNGDKYYKISSPLHNLQRSKAQFKLLQSIEANYAEM
;
A
#
# COMPACT_ATOMS: atom_id res chain seq x y z
N MET A 1 -9.55 -1.67 9.49
CA MET A 1 -10.78 -2.49 9.46
C MET A 1 -10.86 -3.23 10.78
N LEU A 2 -12.03 -3.24 11.42
CA LEU A 2 -12.30 -4.04 12.61
C LEU A 2 -13.05 -5.30 12.21
N PHE A 3 -12.71 -6.42 12.85
CA PHE A 3 -13.33 -7.72 12.67
C PHE A 3 -13.95 -8.16 14.00
N ASP A 4 -15.01 -8.96 13.95
CA ASP A 4 -15.59 -9.60 15.12
C ASP A 4 -14.81 -10.87 15.53
N GLU A 5 -15.31 -11.61 16.52
CA GLU A 5 -14.72 -12.86 17.01
C GLU A 5 -14.82 -14.04 16.02
N HIS A 6 -15.48 -13.84 14.87
CA HIS A 6 -15.64 -14.81 13.80
C HIS A 6 -14.89 -14.41 12.51
N ASP A 7 -14.00 -13.41 12.59
CA ASP A 7 -13.26 -12.83 11.47
C ASP A 7 -14.16 -12.16 10.40
N GLU A 8 -15.37 -11.76 10.77
CA GLU A 8 -16.26 -11.02 9.87
C GLU A 8 -16.02 -9.50 9.98
N PRO A 9 -15.93 -8.76 8.86
CA PRO A 9 -15.66 -7.32 8.88
C PRO A 9 -16.88 -6.55 9.41
N ILE A 10 -16.71 -5.82 10.51
CA ILE A 10 -17.80 -5.08 11.17
C ILE A 10 -17.73 -3.56 10.99
N CYS A 11 -16.53 -3.00 10.78
CA CYS A 11 -16.37 -1.54 10.74
C CYS A 11 -15.12 -1.09 9.96
N ILE A 12 -15.30 -0.06 9.14
CA ILE A 12 -14.20 0.77 8.61
C ILE A 12 -13.98 1.93 9.59
N VAL A 13 -12.72 2.12 9.95
CA VAL A 13 -12.27 3.18 10.88
C VAL A 13 -11.30 4.09 10.13
N ASP A 14 -10.91 5.19 10.78
CA ASP A 14 -9.99 6.19 10.22
C ASP A 14 -10.56 6.88 8.96
N MET A 15 -11.73 7.52 9.14
CA MET A 15 -12.50 8.18 8.07
C MET A 15 -12.08 9.64 7.84
N ASP A 16 -11.00 10.10 8.48
CA ASP A 16 -10.57 11.51 8.45
C ASP A 16 -10.09 11.96 7.06
N THR A 17 -9.73 11.00 6.19
CA THR A 17 -9.23 11.24 4.83
C THR A 17 -10.25 10.93 3.74
N VAL A 18 -11.52 10.67 4.11
CA VAL A 18 -12.60 10.43 3.14
C VAL A 18 -12.90 11.72 2.37
N MET A 19 -12.63 11.69 1.07
CA MET A 19 -12.85 12.80 0.15
C MET A 19 -13.01 12.26 -1.28
N PRO A 20 -13.44 13.08 -2.26
CA PRO A 20 -13.42 12.68 -3.66
C PRO A 20 -12.02 12.25 -4.09
N GLY A 21 -11.93 11.10 -4.75
CA GLY A 21 -10.66 10.50 -5.16
C GLY A 21 -10.87 9.44 -6.22
N PHE A 22 -9.79 8.72 -6.51
CA PHE A 22 -9.79 7.61 -7.44
C PHE A 22 -9.78 6.29 -6.67
N VAL A 23 -10.52 5.30 -7.16
CA VAL A 23 -10.55 3.94 -6.57
C VAL A 23 -9.17 3.29 -6.46
N LEU A 24 -8.26 3.72 -7.34
CA LEU A 24 -6.87 3.31 -7.37
C LEU A 24 -6.09 3.71 -6.13
N SER A 25 -6.47 4.82 -5.49
CA SER A 25 -5.83 5.31 -4.27
C SER A 25 -6.04 4.33 -3.13
N ASP A 26 -7.30 3.95 -2.88
CA ASP A 26 -7.65 3.04 -1.79
C ASP A 26 -7.09 1.64 -2.03
N PHE A 27 -7.26 1.13 -3.25
CA PHE A 27 -6.72 -0.18 -3.63
C PHE A 27 -5.18 -0.19 -3.54
N GLY A 28 -4.53 0.84 -4.07
CA GLY A 28 -3.09 0.96 -4.11
C GLY A 28 -2.45 1.09 -2.73
N ASP A 29 -3.02 1.89 -1.84
CA ASP A 29 -2.49 2.08 -0.49
C ASP A 29 -2.72 0.85 0.39
N PHE A 30 -3.84 0.14 0.19
CA PHE A 30 -4.03 -1.18 0.79
C PHE A 30 -2.95 -2.16 0.30
N MET A 31 -2.68 -2.23 -1.01
CA MET A 31 -1.65 -3.13 -1.55
C MET A 31 -0.24 -2.82 -1.03
N ARG A 32 0.12 -1.53 -0.95
CA ARG A 32 1.40 -1.08 -0.39
C ARG A 32 1.62 -1.63 1.03
N THR A 33 0.56 -1.71 1.83
CA THR A 33 0.64 -2.15 3.22
C THR A 33 0.48 -3.66 3.36
N ALA A 34 -0.63 -4.21 2.87
CA ALA A 34 -1.03 -5.59 3.11
C ALA A 34 -0.26 -6.60 2.25
N ALA A 35 0.14 -6.22 1.04
CA ALA A 35 0.91 -7.11 0.17
C ALA A 35 2.43 -6.94 0.32
N ASN A 36 2.89 -6.29 1.40
CA ASN A 36 4.31 -6.26 1.76
C ASN A 36 4.62 -7.40 2.75
N ASN A 37 5.52 -8.32 2.38
CA ASN A 37 5.97 -9.39 3.29
C ASN A 37 6.79 -8.88 4.48
N GLY A 38 7.44 -7.72 4.34
CA GLY A 38 8.18 -7.06 5.41
C GLY A 38 7.35 -5.97 6.09
N ALA A 39 7.89 -5.41 7.18
CA ALA A 39 7.33 -4.19 7.77
C ALA A 39 7.56 -2.96 6.86
N GLU A 40 6.79 -1.89 7.10
CA GLU A 40 6.96 -0.61 6.38
C GLU A 40 8.34 0.02 6.61
N ASP A 41 8.93 -0.25 7.77
CA ASP A 41 10.22 0.22 8.26
C ASP A 41 11.24 -0.93 8.44
N ASP A 42 11.02 -2.08 7.78
CA ASP A 42 11.85 -3.28 8.00
C ASP A 42 13.34 -3.00 7.74
N PRO A 43 14.24 -3.22 8.73
CA PRO A 43 15.67 -3.03 8.52
C PRO A 43 16.29 -4.08 7.58
N TYR A 44 15.65 -5.24 7.42
CA TYR A 44 16.10 -6.35 6.59
C TYR A 44 15.39 -6.33 5.24
N LEU A 45 15.93 -5.56 4.29
CA LEU A 45 15.30 -5.31 2.98
C LEU A 45 15.11 -6.58 2.13
N ASP A 46 15.84 -7.64 2.42
CA ASP A 46 15.70 -8.97 1.86
C ASP A 46 14.35 -9.64 2.20
N LYS A 47 13.67 -9.19 3.27
CA LYS A 47 12.29 -9.63 3.60
C LYS A 47 11.21 -8.82 2.87
N VAL A 48 11.54 -7.60 2.45
CA VAL A 48 10.61 -6.71 1.75
C VAL A 48 10.43 -7.19 0.31
N SER A 49 9.22 -7.66 0.03
CA SER A 49 8.81 -8.16 -1.27
C SER A 49 7.29 -8.07 -1.42
N PHE A 50 6.85 -7.92 -2.66
CA PHE A 50 5.43 -7.87 -3.00
C PHE A 50 4.84 -9.28 -3.02
N ASN A 51 3.78 -9.50 -2.24
CA ASN A 51 3.12 -10.77 -2.09
C ASN A 51 1.98 -10.92 -3.11
N MET A 52 2.26 -11.66 -4.19
CA MET A 52 1.28 -11.92 -5.26
C MET A 52 0.07 -12.77 -4.80
N GLU A 53 0.22 -13.58 -3.75
CA GLU A 53 -0.90 -14.38 -3.22
C GLU A 53 -1.92 -13.49 -2.51
N ILE A 54 -1.46 -12.53 -1.71
CA ILE A 54 -2.30 -11.51 -1.07
C ILE A 54 -2.96 -10.65 -2.14
N PHE A 55 -2.20 -10.17 -3.13
CA PHE A 55 -2.74 -9.41 -4.25
C PHE A 55 -3.88 -10.16 -4.94
N ARG A 56 -3.66 -11.42 -5.34
CA ARG A 56 -4.69 -12.24 -6.03
C ARG A 56 -5.92 -12.48 -5.16
N SER A 57 -5.73 -12.79 -3.89
CA SER A 57 -6.82 -13.11 -2.95
C SER A 57 -7.67 -11.87 -2.68
N TYR A 58 -7.03 -10.73 -2.40
CA TYR A 58 -7.73 -9.47 -2.20
C TYR A 58 -8.43 -9.01 -3.48
N THR A 59 -7.75 -8.98 -4.62
CA THR A 59 -8.36 -8.55 -5.90
C THR A 59 -9.59 -9.38 -6.23
N ARG A 60 -9.55 -10.69 -5.98
CA ARG A 60 -10.71 -11.57 -6.16
C ARG A 60 -11.86 -11.21 -5.22
N GLY A 61 -11.58 -10.95 -3.95
CA GLY A 61 -12.59 -10.50 -2.98
C GLY A 61 -13.18 -9.14 -3.35
N TYR A 62 -12.31 -8.19 -3.66
CA TYR A 62 -12.64 -6.83 -4.08
C TYR A 62 -13.58 -6.83 -5.30
N PHE A 63 -13.30 -7.65 -6.31
CA PHE A 63 -14.11 -7.75 -7.52
C PHE A 63 -15.50 -8.38 -7.35
N LYS A 64 -15.79 -9.04 -6.22
CA LYS A 64 -17.17 -9.52 -5.96
C LYS A 64 -18.15 -8.35 -5.91
N GLU A 65 -17.73 -7.22 -5.37
CA GLU A 65 -18.55 -6.02 -5.22
C GLU A 65 -18.11 -4.90 -6.18
N ALA A 66 -16.81 -4.64 -6.31
CA ALA A 66 -16.31 -3.49 -7.06
C ALA A 66 -16.60 -3.54 -8.56
N LYS A 67 -16.68 -4.75 -9.14
CA LYS A 67 -16.99 -4.92 -10.57
C LYS A 67 -18.34 -4.31 -10.99
N LYS A 68 -19.24 -4.05 -10.03
CA LYS A 68 -20.54 -3.43 -10.28
C LYS A 68 -20.44 -1.94 -10.66
N PHE A 69 -19.36 -1.26 -10.26
CA PHE A 69 -19.17 0.17 -10.48
C PHE A 69 -17.86 0.54 -11.17
N LEU A 70 -16.85 -0.34 -11.13
CA LEU A 70 -15.57 -0.08 -11.80
C LEU A 70 -15.74 0.03 -13.30
N THR A 71 -15.15 1.08 -13.87
CA THR A 71 -14.97 1.20 -15.31
C THR A 71 -13.87 0.27 -15.82
N PRO A 72 -13.83 -0.03 -17.13
CA PRO A 72 -12.74 -0.82 -17.71
C PRO A 72 -11.35 -0.24 -17.44
N ILE A 73 -11.21 1.09 -17.55
CA ILE A 73 -9.93 1.77 -17.35
C ILE A 73 -9.49 1.74 -15.89
N GLU A 74 -10.41 1.88 -14.93
CA GLU A 74 -10.08 1.76 -13.51
C GLU A 74 -9.62 0.34 -13.17
N THR A 75 -10.28 -0.67 -13.76
CA THR A 75 -9.91 -2.09 -13.59
C THR A 75 -8.49 -2.35 -14.10
N GLU A 76 -8.18 -1.87 -15.31
CA GLU A 76 -6.84 -2.00 -15.92
C GLU A 76 -5.75 -1.32 -15.10
N LEU A 77 -6.08 -0.20 -14.45
CA LEU A 77 -5.12 0.59 -13.72
C LEU A 77 -4.97 0.19 -12.24
N LEU A 78 -5.73 -0.79 -11.71
CA LEU A 78 -5.56 -1.21 -10.30
C LEU A 78 -4.12 -1.62 -9.92
N PRO A 79 -3.38 -2.40 -10.74
CA PRO A 79 -1.96 -2.65 -10.51
C PRO A 79 -1.11 -1.38 -10.47
N PHE A 80 -1.45 -0.41 -11.33
CA PHE A 80 -0.79 0.89 -11.34
C PHE A 80 -1.00 1.64 -10.01
N GLY A 81 -2.18 1.53 -9.39
CA GLY A 81 -2.45 2.08 -8.07
C GLY A 81 -1.44 1.62 -7.02
N ALA A 82 -1.16 0.31 -6.94
CA ALA A 82 -0.17 -0.23 -5.99
C ALA A 82 1.23 0.38 -6.21
N LYS A 83 1.64 0.49 -7.47
CA LYS A 83 2.90 1.13 -7.85
C LYS A 83 2.94 2.62 -7.47
N LEU A 84 1.90 3.37 -7.85
CA LEU A 84 1.78 4.81 -7.63
C LEU A 84 1.83 5.15 -6.15
N LEU A 85 1.06 4.46 -5.32
CA LEU A 85 0.93 4.76 -3.90
C LEU A 85 2.20 4.37 -3.14
N THR A 86 2.85 3.26 -3.52
CA THR A 86 4.16 2.89 -2.97
C THR A 86 5.23 3.94 -3.31
N TYR A 87 5.27 4.40 -4.56
CA TYR A 87 6.20 5.46 -4.98
C TYR A 87 5.90 6.80 -4.29
N MET A 88 4.63 7.18 -4.18
CA MET A 88 4.24 8.40 -3.47
C MET A 88 4.70 8.35 -2.01
N GLN A 89 4.47 7.22 -1.32
CA GLN A 89 4.81 7.07 0.08
C GLN A 89 6.32 7.03 0.32
N LEU A 90 7.08 6.38 -0.58
CA LEU A 90 8.55 6.50 -0.66
C LEU A 90 9.00 7.96 -0.63
N VAL A 91 8.50 8.76 -1.59
CA VAL A 91 8.87 10.17 -1.72
C VAL A 91 8.49 10.93 -0.45
N ARG A 92 7.29 10.72 0.10
CA ARG A 92 6.85 11.39 1.33
C ARG A 92 7.76 11.09 2.52
N PHE A 93 8.17 9.84 2.72
CA PHE A 93 9.09 9.49 3.81
C PHE A 93 10.48 10.10 3.61
N LEU A 94 11.03 10.02 2.39
CA LEU A 94 12.33 10.60 2.09
C LEU A 94 12.32 12.12 2.26
N THR A 95 11.26 12.79 1.79
CA THR A 95 11.07 14.23 1.95
C THR A 95 10.94 14.61 3.42
N ASP A 96 10.20 13.85 4.23
CA ASP A 96 10.08 14.15 5.66
C ASP A 96 11.41 14.00 6.39
N TYR A 97 12.19 12.95 6.07
CA TYR A 97 13.55 12.77 6.60
C TYR A 97 14.45 13.98 6.26
N LEU A 98 14.46 14.42 4.99
CA LEU A 98 15.25 15.59 4.57
C LEU A 98 14.79 16.90 5.21
N ASN A 99 13.52 16.98 5.60
CA ASN A 99 12.94 18.14 6.28
C ASN A 99 13.07 18.11 7.81
N GLY A 100 13.76 17.10 8.35
CA GLY A 100 13.99 16.94 9.79
C GLY A 100 12.82 16.30 10.54
N ASP A 101 12.12 15.35 9.91
CA ASP A 101 11.11 14.46 10.51
C ASP A 101 9.98 15.21 11.24
N LYS A 102 9.28 16.09 10.50
CA LYS A 102 8.26 17.00 11.06
C LYS A 102 6.83 16.50 10.88
N TYR A 103 6.61 15.59 9.93
CA TYR A 103 5.28 15.12 9.55
C TYR A 103 4.96 13.76 10.18
N TYR A 104 5.84 12.78 10.00
CA TYR A 104 5.64 11.42 10.52
C TYR A 104 6.25 11.26 11.90
N LYS A 105 5.58 10.49 12.76
CA LYS A 105 6.17 10.07 14.03
C LYS A 105 7.34 9.13 13.77
N ILE A 106 8.45 9.38 14.45
CA ILE A 106 9.68 8.59 14.36
C ILE A 106 10.04 7.94 15.70
N SER A 107 10.74 6.81 15.66
CA SER A 107 11.27 6.09 16.81
C SER A 107 12.81 6.22 16.91
N SER A 108 13.45 6.70 15.84
CA SER A 108 14.88 6.97 15.76
C SER A 108 15.16 8.03 14.69
N PRO A 109 16.33 8.72 14.73
CA PRO A 109 16.67 9.76 13.75
C PRO A 109 16.75 9.29 12.29
N LEU A 110 16.84 7.99 12.04
CA LEU A 110 16.92 7.43 10.69
C LEU A 110 15.62 6.71 10.27
N HIS A 111 14.55 6.81 11.05
CA HIS A 111 13.36 5.99 10.87
C HIS A 111 12.69 6.24 9.50
N ASN A 112 12.46 7.50 9.11
CA ASN A 112 11.85 7.80 7.81
C ASN A 112 12.79 7.48 6.63
N LEU A 113 14.11 7.59 6.81
CA LEU A 113 15.07 7.09 5.82
C LEU A 113 14.94 5.56 5.67
N GLN A 114 14.79 4.83 6.77
CA GLN A 114 14.58 3.38 6.71
C GLN A 114 13.26 3.02 6.01
N ARG A 115 12.16 3.69 6.35
CA ARG A 115 10.89 3.55 5.65
C ARG A 115 11.03 3.78 4.15
N SER A 116 11.73 4.83 3.74
CA SER A 116 11.98 5.08 2.31
C SER A 116 12.76 3.94 1.64
N LYS A 117 13.73 3.32 2.32
CA LYS A 117 14.47 2.18 1.75
C LYS A 117 13.56 0.96 1.57
N ALA A 118 12.73 0.66 2.56
CA ALA A 118 11.75 -0.42 2.47
C ALA A 118 10.73 -0.15 1.36
N GLN A 119 10.15 1.05 1.27
CA GLN A 119 9.22 1.39 0.18
C GLN A 119 9.89 1.34 -1.20
N PHE A 120 11.18 1.69 -1.31
CA PHE A 120 11.92 1.57 -2.57
C PHE A 120 12.07 0.11 -2.99
N LYS A 121 12.44 -0.75 -2.04
CA LYS A 121 12.57 -2.19 -2.28
C LYS A 121 11.23 -2.81 -2.66
N LEU A 122 10.15 -2.41 -2.00
CA LEU A 122 8.79 -2.84 -2.34
C LEU A 122 8.40 -2.39 -3.75
N LEU A 123 8.68 -1.13 -4.11
CA LEU A 123 8.43 -0.59 -5.46
C LEU A 123 9.14 -1.42 -6.54
N GLN A 124 10.42 -1.72 -6.35
CA GLN A 124 11.17 -2.59 -7.27
C GLN A 124 10.55 -3.98 -7.38
N SER A 125 10.05 -4.53 -6.26
CA SER A 125 9.36 -5.81 -6.26
C SER A 125 8.03 -5.75 -7.01
N ILE A 126 7.26 -4.67 -6.87
CA ILE A 126 6.02 -4.45 -7.63
C ILE A 126 6.34 -4.38 -9.12
N GLU A 127 7.36 -3.61 -9.51
CA GLU A 127 7.77 -3.47 -10.91
C GLU A 127 8.20 -4.81 -11.52
N ALA A 128 8.91 -5.65 -10.77
CA ALA A 128 9.31 -6.98 -11.22
C ALA A 128 8.12 -7.94 -11.44
N ASN A 129 7.03 -7.77 -10.70
CA ASN A 129 5.82 -8.59 -10.82
C ASN A 129 4.73 -7.95 -11.69
N TYR A 130 4.95 -6.73 -12.19
CA TYR A 130 3.89 -5.90 -12.79
C TYR A 130 3.22 -6.54 -14.01
N ALA A 131 3.93 -7.36 -14.79
CA ALA A 131 3.37 -8.05 -15.94
C ALA A 131 2.40 -9.19 -15.56
N GLU A 132 2.44 -9.67 -14.31
CA GLU A 132 1.58 -10.73 -13.77
C GLU A 132 0.40 -10.19 -12.94
N MET A 133 0.44 -8.90 -12.58
CA MET A 133 -0.60 -8.21 -11.81
C MET A 133 -1.79 -7.81 -12.68
#